data_AF-A0AAW6KLA4-F1
#
_entry.id   AF-A0AAW6KLA4-F1
#
_cell.length_a   1.000
_cell.length_b   1.000
_cell.length_c   1.000
_cell.angle_alpha   90.00
_cell.angle_beta   90.00
_cell.angle_gamma   90.00
#
_symmetry.space_group_name_H-M   'P 1'
#
loop_
_entity.id
_entity.type
_entity.pdbx_description
1 polymer ?
#
loop_
_entity_poly.entity_id
_entity_poly.type
_entity_poly.pdbx_seq_one_letter_code
_entity_poly.pdbx_strand_id
1 'polypeptide(L)'
;LSKGVKPKHLTAKGKETEEDPHAWLDIENGIQYAKNARDALIKNDPDHKEDYEKNAEAYIGKLQKLHNEAVNRFKDIPKERRVL
;
A
#
# COMPACT_ATOMS: atom_id res chain seq x y z
N LEU A 1 -1.85 5.51 10.48
CA LEU A 1 -0.96 4.91 9.46
C LEU A 1 -1.27 5.33 8.03
N SER A 2 -2.44 5.90 7.70
CA SER A 2 -2.85 6.24 6.32
C SER A 2 -2.34 7.59 5.79
N LYS A 3 -1.37 8.24 6.44
CA LYS A 3 -0.84 9.54 5.99
C LYS A 3 -0.27 9.41 4.57
N GLY A 4 -0.77 10.21 3.63
CA GLY A 4 -0.33 10.19 2.22
C GLY A 4 -1.00 9.12 1.35
N VAL A 5 -1.91 8.31 1.90
CA VAL A 5 -2.76 7.40 1.12
C VAL A 5 -4.00 8.16 0.65
N LYS A 6 -4.30 8.12 -0.65
CA LYS A 6 -5.50 8.76 -1.21
C LYS A 6 -6.69 7.79 -1.13
N PRO A 7 -7.80 8.17 -0.47
CA PRO A 7 -8.97 7.31 -0.38
C PRO A 7 -9.66 7.19 -1.75
N LYS A 8 -10.14 5.98 -2.05
CA LYS A 8 -11.21 5.77 -3.02
C LYS A 8 -12.54 5.87 -2.28
N HIS A 9 -13.63 6.06 -3.01
CA HIS A 9 -14.97 6.08 -2.43
C HIS A 9 -15.78 4.88 -2.93
N LEU A 10 -16.77 4.47 -2.14
CA LEU A 10 -17.66 3.37 -2.52
C LEU A 10 -18.51 3.75 -3.74
N THR A 11 -18.84 2.77 -4.57
CA THR A 11 -19.70 2.95 -5.75
C THR A 11 -21.15 2.53 -5.52
N ALA A 12 -21.45 2.01 -4.32
CA ALA A 12 -22.80 1.61 -3.95
C ALA A 12 -23.71 2.83 -3.82
N LYS A 13 -24.93 2.72 -4.36
CA LYS A 13 -25.92 3.81 -4.36
C LYS A 13 -26.19 4.33 -2.95
N GLY A 14 -26.00 5.63 -2.74
CA GLY A 14 -26.20 6.30 -1.45
C GLY A 14 -25.01 6.24 -0.50
N LYS A 15 -23.87 5.69 -0.94
CA LYS A 15 -22.61 5.57 -0.17
C LYS A 15 -21.42 6.21 -0.89
N GLU A 16 -21.66 7.01 -1.92
CA GLU A 16 -20.63 7.56 -2.82
C GLU A 16 -19.66 8.54 -2.12
N THR A 17 -20.02 9.02 -0.93
CA THR A 17 -19.16 9.85 -0.08
C THR A 17 -18.41 9.06 1.00
N GLU A 18 -18.69 7.76 1.16
CA GLU A 18 -17.99 6.89 2.10
C GLU A 18 -16.65 6.44 1.50
N GLU A 19 -15.57 6.55 2.28
CA GLU A 19 -14.25 6.05 1.88
C GLU A 19 -14.21 4.52 1.85
N ASP A 20 -13.60 3.95 0.82
CA ASP A 20 -13.33 2.52 0.73
C ASP A 20 -12.16 2.16 1.68
N PRO A 21 -12.40 1.30 2.70
CA PRO A 21 -11.37 1.00 3.69
C PRO A 21 -10.25 0.10 3.15
N HIS A 22 -10.43 -0.56 2.00
CA HIS A 22 -9.50 -1.58 1.48
C HIS A 22 -8.28 -0.99 0.76
N ALA A 23 -7.81 0.17 1.20
CA ALA A 23 -6.71 0.90 0.57
C ALA A 23 -5.42 0.07 0.47
N TRP A 24 -5.20 -0.89 1.36
CA TRP A 24 -4.02 -1.77 1.38
C TRP A 24 -4.00 -2.80 0.23
N LEU A 25 -5.11 -3.01 -0.49
CA LEU A 25 -5.13 -3.89 -1.67
C LEU A 25 -4.35 -3.29 -2.85
N ASP A 26 -4.10 -1.98 -2.82
CA ASP A 26 -3.11 -1.35 -3.68
C ASP A 26 -1.72 -1.47 -3.02
N ILE A 27 -0.80 -2.19 -3.67
CA ILE A 27 0.54 -2.45 -3.13
C ILE A 27 1.34 -1.14 -2.94
N GLU A 28 1.09 -0.11 -3.77
CA GLU A 28 1.76 1.18 -3.60
C GLU A 28 1.32 1.88 -2.30
N ASN A 29 0.03 1.76 -1.94
CA ASN A 29 -0.45 2.19 -0.64
C ASN A 29 0.18 1.34 0.47
N GLY A 30 0.30 0.02 0.29
CA GLY A 30 1.02 -0.88 1.19
C GLY A 30 2.45 -0.41 1.51
N ILE A 31 3.18 0.08 0.51
CA ILE A 31 4.51 0.68 0.69
C ILE A 31 4.43 1.94 1.55
N GLN A 32 3.45 2.82 1.32
CA GLN A 32 3.26 4.02 2.13
C GLN A 32 2.90 3.67 3.59
N TYR A 33 2.06 2.65 3.81
CA TYR A 33 1.76 2.14 5.14
C TYR A 33 3.02 1.63 5.86
N ALA A 34 3.89 0.88 5.17
CA ALA A 34 5.14 0.38 5.74
C ALA A 34 6.08 1.53 6.16
N LYS A 35 6.20 2.58 5.34
CA LYS A 35 6.96 3.80 5.68
C LYS A 35 6.40 4.48 6.92
N ASN A 36 5.09 4.67 6.97
CA ASN A 36 4.43 5.32 8.11
C ASN A 36 4.54 4.48 9.39
N ALA A 37 4.54 3.14 9.29
CA ALA A 37 4.73 2.24 10.42
C ALA A 37 6.16 2.33 10.96
N ARG A 38 7.17 2.30 10.07
CA ARG A 38 8.57 2.54 10.44
C ARG A 38 8.75 3.85 11.19
N ASP A 39 8.23 4.95 10.64
CA ASP A 39 8.38 6.27 11.25
C ASP A 39 7.69 6.35 12.63
N ALA A 40 6.54 5.68 12.78
CA ALA A 40 5.86 5.58 14.07
C ALA A 40 6.65 4.73 15.08
N LEU A 41 7.24 3.61 14.66
CA LEU A 41 8.07 2.77 15.53
C LEU A 41 9.32 3.53 16.00
N ILE A 42 10.05 4.15 15.09
CA ILE A 42 11.23 4.98 15.42
C ILE A 42 10.86 6.11 16.39
N LYS A 43 9.71 6.75 16.21
CA LYS A 43 9.26 7.82 17.10
C LYS A 43 8.99 7.32 18.53
N ASN A 44 8.46 6.11 18.69
CA ASN A 44 8.11 5.56 20.00
C ASN A 44 9.28 4.80 20.66
N ASP A 45 10.20 4.27 19.85
CA ASP A 45 11.33 3.45 20.27
C ASP A 45 12.57 3.81 19.44
N PRO A 46 13.22 4.95 19.75
CA PRO A 46 14.34 5.47 18.98
C PRO A 46 15.61 4.60 19.11
N ASP A 47 15.74 3.83 20.19
CA ASP A 47 16.93 2.98 20.44
C ASP A 47 17.05 1.85 19.40
N HIS A 48 15.93 1.41 18.82
CA HIS A 48 15.88 0.37 17.79
C HIS A 48 15.70 0.94 16.37
N LYS A 49 16.02 2.22 16.16
CA LYS A 49 15.83 2.90 14.88
C LYS A 49 16.43 2.14 13.69
N GLU A 50 17.66 1.67 13.83
CA GLU A 50 18.40 1.00 12.75
C GLU A 50 17.73 -0.32 12.33
N ASP A 51 17.18 -1.07 13.30
CA ASP A 51 16.43 -2.29 13.03
C ASP A 51 15.13 -2.00 12.27
N TYR A 52 14.39 -0.95 12.66
CA TYR A 52 13.18 -0.55 11.95
C TYR A 52 13.47 -0.07 10.52
N GLU A 53 14.53 0.70 10.31
CA GLU A 53 14.95 1.16 8.99
C GLU A 53 15.33 -0.02 8.09
N LYS A 54 16.18 -0.93 8.58
CA LYS A 54 16.61 -2.13 7.86
C LYS A 54 15.44 -3.05 7.49
N ASN A 55 14.54 -3.30 8.44
CA ASN A 55 13.37 -4.15 8.22
C ASN A 55 12.39 -3.52 7.23
N ALA A 56 12.15 -2.21 7.35
CA ALA A 56 11.28 -1.48 6.43
C ALA A 56 11.85 -1.45 5.01
N GLU A 57 13.16 -1.22 4.84
CA GLU A 57 13.81 -1.25 3.54
C GLU A 57 13.67 -2.63 2.88
N ALA A 58 13.99 -3.70 3.62
CA ALA A 58 13.87 -5.07 3.12
C ALA A 58 12.42 -5.42 2.73
N TYR A 59 11.44 -4.98 3.52
CA TYR A 59 10.03 -5.24 3.24
C TYR A 59 9.51 -4.41 2.06
N ILE A 60 9.87 -3.12 1.99
CA ILE A 60 9.50 -2.24 0.87
C ILE A 60 10.08 -2.78 -0.45
N GLY A 61 11.32 -3.29 -0.44
CA GLY A 61 11.90 -3.95 -1.62
C GLY A 61 11.09 -5.16 -2.08
N LYS A 62 10.58 -5.98 -1.16
CA LYS A 62 9.68 -7.11 -1.49
C LYS A 62 8.35 -6.61 -2.08
N LEU A 63 7.77 -5.54 -1.53
CA LEU A 63 6.52 -4.97 -2.04
C LEU A 63 6.69 -4.35 -3.43
N GLN A 64 7.80 -3.65 -3.69
CA GLN A 64 8.09 -3.09 -5.02
C GLN A 64 8.24 -4.20 -6.06
N LYS A 65 8.96 -5.27 -5.72
CA LYS A 65 9.07 -6.46 -6.58
C LYS A 65 7.68 -7.06 -6.85
N LEU A 66 6.88 -7.27 -5.81
CA LEU A 66 5.52 -7.81 -5.93
C LEU A 66 4.62 -6.93 -6.81
N HIS A 67 4.68 -5.60 -6.65
CA HIS A 67 3.93 -4.65 -7.46
C HIS A 67 4.29 -4.79 -8.94
N ASN A 68 5.59 -4.81 -9.26
CA ASN A 68 6.07 -4.96 -10.63
C ASN A 68 5.63 -6.29 -11.25
N GLU A 69 5.73 -7.39 -10.50
CA GLU A 69 5.25 -8.70 -10.94
C GLU A 69 3.74 -8.71 -11.18
N ALA A 70 2.94 -8.16 -10.26
CA ALA A 70 1.50 -8.07 -10.38
C ALA A 70 1.09 -7.24 -11.61
N VAL A 71 1.65 -6.04 -11.76
CA VAL A 71 1.38 -5.15 -12.91
C VAL A 71 1.72 -5.85 -14.22
N ASN A 72 2.86 -6.55 -14.29
CA ASN A 72 3.23 -7.28 -15.50
C ASN A 72 2.27 -8.43 -15.80
N ARG A 73 1.86 -9.22 -14.81
CA ARG A 73 0.85 -10.28 -15.00
C ARG A 73 -0.50 -9.74 -15.45
N PHE A 74 -0.93 -8.59 -14.95
CA PHE A 74 -2.16 -7.96 -15.41
C PHE A 74 -2.05 -7.43 -16.85
N LYS A 75 -0.84 -7.09 -17.34
CA LYS A 75 -0.65 -6.67 -18.73
C LYS A 75 -0.97 -7.80 -19.72
N ASP A 76 -0.75 -9.05 -19.33
CA ASP A 76 -1.02 -10.23 -20.16
C ASP A 76 -2.51 -10.45 -20.43
N ILE A 77 -3.39 -9.86 -19.60
CA ILE A 77 -4.84 -9.92 -19.79
C ILE A 77 -5.25 -8.80 -20.75
N PRO A 78 -5.96 -9.09 -21.87
CA PRO A 78 -6.51 -8.04 -22.75
C PRO A 78 -7.35 -7.04 -21.97
N LYS A 79 -7.26 -5.74 -22.30
CA LYS A 79 -7.92 -4.68 -21.52
C LYS A 79 -9.42 -4.89 -21.41
N GLU A 80 -10.05 -5.39 -22.46
CA GLU A 80 -11.49 -5.67 -22.55
C GLU A 80 -11.94 -6.77 -21.60
N ARG A 81 -10.99 -7.59 -21.11
CA ARG A 81 -11.23 -8.69 -20.16
C ARG A 81 -10.83 -8.34 -18.72
N ARG A 82 -10.29 -7.14 -18.48
CA ARG A 82 -9.98 -6.64 -17.13
C ARG A 82 -11.23 -6.03 -16.52
N VAL A 83 -12.24 -6.86 -16.31
CA VAL A 83 -13.50 -6.48 -15.66
C VAL A 83 -13.35 -6.57 -14.14
N LEU A 84 -14.00 -5.66 -13.42
CA LEU A 84 -14.13 -5.60 -11.96
C LEU A 84 -15.58 -5.90 -11.57
#